data_AF-A0A3L6LAG9-F1
#
_entry.id   AF-A0A3L6LAG9-F1
#
_cell.length_a   1.000
_cell.length_b   1.000
_cell.length_c   1.000
_cell.angle_alpha   90.00
_cell.angle_beta   90.00
_cell.angle_gamma   90.00
#
_symmetry.space_group_name_H-M   'P 1'
#
loop_
_entity.id
_entity.type
_entity.pdbx_description
1 polymer ?
#
loop_
_entity_poly.entity_id
_entity_poly.type
_entity_poly.pdbx_seq_one_letter_code
_entity_poly.pdbx_strand_id
1 'polypeptide(L)'
;MPLNAQQLLFHLARRNSAPPWRWFPTATENKLFERLDTSGSPTAQVVYSQFVQARLQGSCSAGTAPIQLDLFLDELTPSDDGDYILRCPLANSHLMKRLVVPAPMRIAMHGLLQEVIDVFQQAGIRYWAAGGTLLGAVRHGCIIPWDDDVDLAISVEDELKLRSAFKYPCAYGSDDNSGDCNSEYSSESSSNEVEKNDGNNGGNLVLEYVPLFGYKVYSRLLPPPFPSPSLPGVGSSCLRYGYFVDIFIMRESKNRFVLARESAQRTWPDEWWHVDELFPLLQKPFAAVAGCASEQHPQTALQLSVGRYPLMHLHRLYGETCMQEAVIPRELHGRELSYSLRIPLELL
;
A
#
# COMPACT_ATOMS: atom_id res chain seq x y z
N MET A 1 -10.06 -30.73 -20.01
CA MET A 1 -8.74 -30.82 -19.36
C MET A 1 -8.48 -29.51 -18.62
N PRO A 2 -7.97 -29.52 -17.38
CA PRO A 2 -7.59 -28.28 -16.72
C PRO A 2 -6.45 -27.65 -17.52
N LEU A 3 -6.62 -26.40 -17.97
CA LEU A 3 -5.53 -25.68 -18.61
C LEU A 3 -4.39 -25.54 -17.60
N ASN A 4 -3.21 -26.05 -17.96
CA ASN A 4 -2.00 -25.82 -17.20
C ASN A 4 -1.75 -24.30 -17.15
N ALA A 5 -1.60 -23.74 -15.94
CA ALA A 5 -1.38 -22.32 -15.72
C ALA A 5 -0.22 -21.75 -16.57
N GLN A 6 0.81 -22.55 -16.86
CA GLN A 6 1.90 -22.18 -17.77
C GLN A 6 1.45 -22.01 -19.22
N GLN A 7 0.53 -22.85 -19.72
CA GLN A 7 0.00 -22.72 -21.08
C GLN A 7 -0.89 -21.48 -21.22
N LEU A 8 -1.64 -21.12 -20.16
CA LEU A 8 -2.44 -19.90 -20.14
C LEU A 8 -1.55 -18.63 -20.11
N LEU A 9 -0.49 -18.64 -19.29
CA LEU A 9 0.52 -17.58 -19.25
C LEU A 9 1.22 -17.39 -20.61
N PHE A 10 1.57 -18.49 -21.27
CA PHE A 10 2.19 -18.48 -22.60
C PHE A 10 1.28 -17.84 -23.68
N HIS A 11 -0.04 -18.10 -23.62
CA HIS A 11 -1.00 -17.55 -24.56
C HIS A 11 -1.33 -16.07 -24.31
N LEU A 12 -1.34 -15.62 -23.05
CA LEU A 12 -1.62 -14.23 -22.68
C LEU A 12 -0.43 -13.31 -22.96
N ALA A 13 0.80 -13.77 -22.75
CA ALA A 13 2.02 -13.00 -23.01
C ALA A 13 2.22 -12.66 -24.51
N ARG A 14 1.72 -13.49 -25.43
CA ARG A 14 1.86 -13.26 -26.89
C ARG A 14 0.82 -12.30 -27.48
N ARG A 15 -0.25 -11.96 -26.75
CA ARG A 15 -1.41 -11.29 -27.35
C ARG A 15 -1.38 -9.76 -27.31
N ASN A 16 -0.41 -9.14 -26.63
CA ASN A 16 -0.31 -7.68 -26.52
C ASN A 16 1.13 -7.19 -26.70
N SER A 17 1.51 -6.96 -27.95
CA SER A 17 2.74 -6.25 -28.35
C SER A 17 2.51 -4.77 -28.66
N ALA A 18 1.44 -4.16 -28.13
CA ALA A 18 1.17 -2.74 -28.27
C ALA A 18 0.78 -2.08 -26.94
N PRO A 19 1.21 -0.81 -26.70
CA PRO A 19 0.96 -0.07 -25.46
C PRO A 19 -0.54 0.07 -25.15
N PRO A 20 -0.91 0.19 -23.86
CA PRO A 20 -0.06 0.74 -22.81
C PRO A 20 0.54 -0.31 -21.86
N TRP A 21 1.76 -0.02 -21.44
CA TRP A 21 2.43 -0.56 -20.26
C TRP A 21 1.61 -0.20 -19.01
N ARG A 22 0.47 -0.87 -18.81
CA ARG A 22 -0.40 -0.62 -17.68
C ARG A 22 0.04 -1.44 -16.48
N TRP A 23 0.19 -0.75 -15.36
CA TRP A 23 0.55 -1.30 -14.06
C TRP A 23 -0.53 -2.22 -13.53
N PHE A 24 -1.78 -1.79 -13.66
CA PHE A 24 -2.91 -2.50 -13.09
C PHE A 24 -3.55 -3.47 -14.09
N PRO A 25 -4.02 -4.64 -13.60
CA PRO A 25 -4.86 -5.52 -14.40
C PRO A 25 -6.17 -4.84 -14.76
N THR A 26 -6.69 -5.17 -15.94
CA THR A 26 -8.08 -4.89 -16.27
C THR A 26 -9.04 -5.61 -15.34
N ALA A 27 -10.28 -5.13 -15.29
CA ALA A 27 -11.40 -5.85 -14.68
C ALA A 27 -11.46 -7.33 -15.10
N THR A 28 -11.11 -7.66 -16.35
CA THR A 28 -11.04 -9.03 -16.86
C THR A 28 -9.93 -9.86 -16.21
N GLU A 29 -8.77 -9.24 -16.00
CA GLU A 29 -7.62 -9.88 -15.37
C GLU A 29 -7.82 -9.99 -13.85
N ASN A 30 -8.48 -9.02 -13.21
CA ASN A 30 -8.92 -9.12 -11.82
C ASN A 30 -9.87 -10.29 -11.59
N LYS A 31 -10.89 -10.45 -12.45
CA LYS A 31 -11.78 -11.62 -12.42
C LYS A 31 -11.05 -12.94 -12.60
N LEU A 32 -9.94 -12.95 -13.37
CA LEU A 32 -9.10 -14.14 -13.53
C LEU A 32 -8.33 -14.45 -12.24
N PHE A 33 -7.77 -13.45 -11.57
CA PHE A 33 -7.07 -13.63 -10.30
C PHE A 33 -8.01 -14.05 -9.17
N GLU A 34 -9.21 -13.48 -9.09
CA GLU A 34 -10.26 -13.91 -8.15
C GLU A 34 -10.64 -15.38 -8.33
N ARG A 35 -10.67 -15.87 -9.58
CA ARG A 35 -10.90 -17.29 -9.88
C ARG A 35 -9.72 -18.19 -9.49
N LEU A 36 -8.50 -17.66 -9.52
CA LEU A 36 -7.31 -18.38 -9.06
C LEU A 36 -7.27 -18.46 -7.52
N ASP A 37 -7.64 -17.38 -6.82
CA ASP A 37 -7.73 -17.34 -5.36
C ASP A 37 -8.81 -18.29 -4.83
N THR A 38 -9.98 -18.32 -5.46
CA THR A 38 -11.09 -19.21 -5.09
C THR A 38 -10.82 -20.68 -5.38
N SER A 39 -9.81 -21.00 -6.20
CA SER A 39 -9.38 -22.39 -6.48
C SER A 39 -8.48 -22.99 -5.40
N GLY A 40 -8.13 -22.22 -4.36
CA GLY A 40 -7.22 -22.65 -3.30
C GLY A 40 -5.75 -22.69 -3.72
N SER A 41 -5.41 -22.06 -4.85
CA SER A 41 -4.02 -21.99 -5.34
C SER A 41 -3.27 -20.90 -4.58
N PRO A 42 -2.17 -21.21 -3.84
CA PRO A 42 -1.36 -20.22 -3.10
C PRO A 42 -0.58 -19.25 -4.00
N THR A 43 -0.96 -19.15 -5.27
CA THR A 43 -0.18 -18.56 -6.34
C THR A 43 -0.88 -17.39 -7.02
N ALA A 44 -2.08 -16.94 -6.64
CA ALA A 44 -2.71 -15.84 -7.38
C ALA A 44 -1.91 -14.53 -7.25
N GLN A 45 -1.43 -14.20 -6.05
CA GLN A 45 -0.48 -13.09 -5.82
C GLN A 45 0.85 -13.31 -6.57
N VAL A 46 1.36 -14.54 -6.57
CA VAL A 46 2.59 -14.89 -7.31
C VAL A 46 2.39 -14.73 -8.82
N VAL A 47 1.28 -15.22 -9.36
CA VAL A 47 0.91 -15.13 -10.78
C VAL A 47 0.63 -13.69 -11.16
N TYR A 48 -0.03 -12.91 -10.30
CA TYR A 48 -0.20 -11.48 -10.44
C TYR A 48 1.15 -10.77 -10.54
N SER A 49 2.05 -11.05 -9.60
CA SER A 49 3.40 -10.46 -9.57
C SER A 49 4.21 -10.81 -10.82
N GLN A 50 4.10 -12.06 -11.31
CA GLN A 50 4.73 -12.54 -12.53
C GLN A 50 4.12 -11.92 -13.79
N PHE A 51 2.81 -11.69 -13.81
CA PHE A 51 2.12 -11.07 -14.93
C PHE A 51 2.47 -9.58 -15.06
N VAL A 52 2.50 -8.87 -13.93
CA VAL A 52 2.97 -7.47 -13.86
C VAL A 52 4.45 -7.40 -14.25
N GLN A 53 5.29 -8.33 -13.77
CA GLN A 53 6.68 -8.48 -14.20
C GLN A 53 6.82 -8.65 -15.71
N ALA A 54 6.09 -9.60 -16.31
CA ALA A 54 6.16 -9.89 -17.74
C ALA A 54 5.66 -8.72 -18.60
N ARG A 55 4.62 -8.01 -18.16
CA ARG A 55 4.14 -6.79 -18.83
C ARG A 55 5.17 -5.68 -18.83
N LEU A 56 5.97 -5.55 -17.76
CA LEU A 56 6.96 -4.49 -17.61
C LEU A 56 8.33 -4.86 -18.20
N GLN A 57 8.48 -6.06 -18.78
CA GLN A 57 9.68 -6.51 -19.48
C GLN A 57 9.82 -5.87 -20.89
N GLY A 58 9.64 -4.56 -20.97
CA GLY A 58 10.34 -3.75 -21.97
C GLY A 58 11.81 -3.70 -21.59
N SER A 59 12.57 -4.71 -21.99
CA SER A 59 14.04 -4.74 -22.00
C SER A 59 14.73 -4.37 -20.67
N CYS A 60 14.62 -5.21 -19.64
CA CYS A 60 15.57 -5.19 -18.51
C CYS A 60 15.79 -6.60 -17.98
N SER A 61 16.91 -7.19 -18.39
CA SER A 61 17.55 -8.29 -17.67
C SER A 61 18.15 -7.75 -16.38
N ALA A 62 17.46 -7.92 -15.26
CA ALA A 62 18.07 -7.80 -13.94
C ALA A 62 17.49 -8.87 -13.03
N GLY A 63 18.21 -9.97 -12.87
CA GLY A 63 18.09 -10.75 -11.64
C GLY A 63 18.60 -9.88 -10.50
N THR A 64 17.73 -9.43 -9.61
CA THR A 64 18.18 -8.82 -8.35
C THR A 64 18.36 -9.96 -7.36
N ALA A 65 19.57 -10.51 -7.31
CA ALA A 65 19.96 -11.39 -6.21
C ALA A 65 19.63 -10.69 -4.87
N PRO A 66 19.21 -11.45 -3.83
CA PRO A 66 18.88 -10.85 -2.54
C PRO A 66 20.07 -10.06 -1.99
N ILE A 67 19.80 -8.94 -1.31
CA ILE A 67 20.82 -8.20 -0.57
C ILE A 67 21.33 -9.12 0.53
N GLN A 68 22.55 -9.63 0.34
CA GLN A 68 23.21 -10.50 1.30
C GLN A 68 23.67 -9.65 2.49
N LEU A 69 23.00 -9.78 3.63
CA LEU A 69 23.34 -9.04 4.85
C LEU A 69 24.73 -9.42 5.38
N ASP A 70 25.21 -10.63 5.09
CA ASP A 70 26.56 -11.10 5.43
C ASP A 70 27.69 -10.29 4.78
N LEU A 71 27.38 -9.47 3.77
CA LEU A 71 28.33 -8.54 3.16
C LEU A 71 28.47 -7.21 3.93
N PHE A 72 27.66 -7.00 4.97
CA PHE A 72 27.59 -5.77 5.77
C PHE A 72 27.90 -6.01 7.26
N LEU A 73 28.68 -7.05 7.60
CA LEU A 73 29.05 -7.37 8.99
C LEU A 73 29.88 -6.27 9.68
N ASP A 74 30.44 -5.33 8.90
CA ASP A 74 31.06 -4.11 9.40
C ASP A 74 30.05 -3.07 9.94
N GLU A 75 28.77 -3.24 9.63
CA GLU A 75 27.65 -2.40 10.09
C GLU A 75 26.60 -3.16 10.91
N LEU A 76 26.65 -4.49 10.90
CA LEU A 76 25.65 -5.38 11.49
C LEU A 76 26.23 -6.27 12.59
N THR A 77 25.34 -6.77 13.47
CA THR A 77 25.62 -7.82 14.44
C THR A 77 24.58 -8.93 14.27
N PRO A 78 24.97 -10.21 14.12
CA PRO A 78 24.02 -11.32 14.16
C PRO A 78 23.30 -11.38 15.52
N SER A 79 22.00 -11.68 15.49
CA SER A 79 21.17 -11.99 16.64
C SER A 79 21.09 -13.49 16.85
N ASP A 80 20.79 -13.92 18.09
CA ASP A 80 20.62 -15.34 18.43
C ASP A 80 19.47 -16.01 17.65
N ASP A 81 18.48 -15.22 17.23
CA ASP A 81 17.32 -15.67 16.44
C ASP A 81 17.62 -15.82 14.93
N GLY A 82 18.86 -15.56 14.50
CA GLY A 82 19.28 -15.63 13.10
C GLY A 82 19.02 -14.36 12.27
N ASP A 83 18.50 -13.31 12.89
CA ASP A 83 18.34 -11.98 12.30
C ASP A 83 19.61 -11.12 12.45
N TYR A 84 19.65 -9.96 11.81
CA TYR A 84 20.73 -8.99 11.96
C TYR A 84 20.26 -7.73 12.68
N ILE A 85 21.13 -7.14 13.50
CA ILE A 85 20.90 -5.87 14.20
C ILE A 85 21.87 -4.82 13.65
N LEU A 86 21.35 -3.67 13.22
CA LEU A 86 22.17 -2.52 12.84
C LEU A 86 22.91 -1.99 14.07
N ARG A 87 24.23 -1.72 13.95
CA ARG A 87 25.05 -1.21 15.07
C ARG A 87 25.69 0.15 14.81
N CYS A 88 25.37 0.80 13.69
CA CYS A 88 25.84 2.15 13.38
C CYS A 88 24.66 3.08 13.07
N PRO A 89 24.81 4.41 13.26
CA PRO A 89 23.77 5.36 12.93
C PRO A 89 23.32 5.26 11.46
N LEU A 90 22.02 5.43 11.20
CA LEU A 90 21.41 5.34 9.87
C LEU A 90 22.14 6.20 8.82
N ALA A 91 22.56 7.41 9.19
CA ALA A 91 23.30 8.34 8.32
C ALA A 91 24.65 7.77 7.85
N ASN A 92 25.26 6.88 8.63
CA ASN A 92 26.56 6.30 8.35
C ASN A 92 26.46 4.95 7.62
N SER A 93 25.32 4.27 7.70
CA SER A 93 25.14 2.94 7.13
C SER A 93 25.08 2.94 5.59
N HIS A 94 25.94 2.15 4.94
CA HIS A 94 25.86 1.92 3.49
C HIS A 94 24.71 1.00 3.13
N LEU A 95 24.37 0.04 4.00
CA LEU A 95 23.19 -0.81 3.83
C LEU A 95 21.91 0.03 3.84
N MET A 96 21.71 0.87 4.86
CA MET A 96 20.49 1.65 5.00
C MET A 96 20.31 2.67 3.88
N LYS A 97 21.39 3.26 3.34
CA LYS A 97 21.32 4.11 2.14
C LYS A 97 20.73 3.41 0.92
N ARG A 98 20.78 2.07 0.87
CA ARG A 98 20.16 1.26 -0.19
C ARG A 98 18.71 0.90 0.11
N LEU A 99 18.29 0.96 1.38
CA LEU A 99 16.95 0.57 1.83
C LEU A 99 16.00 1.76 1.98
N VAL A 100 16.51 2.90 2.45
CA VAL A 100 15.74 4.13 2.67
C VAL A 100 15.14 4.64 1.36
N VAL A 101 13.86 5.01 1.44
CA VAL A 101 13.16 5.72 0.36
C VAL A 101 13.70 7.15 0.28
N PRO A 102 14.09 7.66 -0.89
CA PRO A 102 14.59 9.02 -1.01
C PRO A 102 13.60 10.08 -0.51
N ALA A 103 14.10 11.14 0.13
CA ALA A 103 13.27 12.21 0.69
C ALA A 103 12.29 12.86 -0.31
N PRO A 104 12.68 13.16 -1.58
CA PRO A 104 11.74 13.70 -2.57
C PRO A 104 10.54 12.80 -2.82
N MET A 105 10.71 11.48 -2.69
CA MET A 105 9.66 10.50 -2.92
C MET A 105 8.70 10.45 -1.72
N ARG A 106 9.22 10.51 -0.49
CA ARG A 106 8.37 10.67 0.70
C ARG A 106 7.61 11.99 0.71
N ILE A 107 8.19 13.07 0.19
CA ILE A 107 7.49 14.35 0.00
C ILE A 107 6.33 14.20 -1.00
N ALA A 108 6.54 13.48 -2.11
CA ALA A 108 5.48 13.22 -3.09
C ALA A 108 4.35 12.35 -2.49
N MET A 109 4.68 11.30 -1.73
CA MET A 109 3.70 10.48 -1.01
C MET A 109 2.90 11.29 0.01
N HIS A 110 3.59 12.13 0.77
CA HIS A 110 2.95 13.02 1.75
C HIS A 110 2.00 14.03 1.08
N GLY A 111 2.40 14.61 -0.05
CA GLY A 111 1.52 15.47 -0.84
C GLY A 111 0.28 14.74 -1.36
N LEU A 112 0.44 13.52 -1.87
CA LEU A 112 -0.69 12.67 -2.28
C LEU A 112 -1.62 12.36 -1.10
N LEU A 113 -1.07 12.03 0.06
CA LEU A 113 -1.83 11.77 1.28
C LEU A 113 -2.66 13.01 1.69
N GLN A 114 -2.06 14.21 1.64
CA GLN A 114 -2.78 15.46 1.92
C GLN A 114 -3.94 15.68 0.95
N GLU A 115 -3.73 15.50 -0.37
CA GLU A 115 -4.79 15.64 -1.36
C GLU A 115 -5.96 14.66 -1.12
N VAL A 116 -5.67 13.41 -0.71
CA VAL A 116 -6.70 12.41 -0.37
C VAL A 116 -7.47 12.82 0.89
N ILE A 117 -6.78 13.30 1.91
CA ILE A 117 -7.39 13.77 3.16
C ILE A 117 -8.31 14.96 2.91
N ASP A 118 -7.92 15.89 2.03
CA ASP A 118 -8.75 17.03 1.66
C ASP A 118 -10.07 16.57 1.02
N VAL A 119 -10.02 15.53 0.18
CA VAL A 119 -11.24 14.90 -0.38
C VAL A 119 -12.10 14.27 0.72
N PHE A 120 -11.48 13.57 1.68
CA PHE A 120 -12.22 12.96 2.79
C PHE A 120 -12.91 14.01 3.66
N GLN A 121 -12.24 15.12 3.95
CA GLN A 121 -12.81 16.23 4.71
C GLN A 121 -13.99 16.87 3.98
N GLN A 122 -13.86 17.14 2.68
CA GLN A 122 -14.94 17.70 1.86
C GLN A 122 -16.15 16.78 1.76
N ALA A 123 -15.92 15.45 1.71
CA ALA A 123 -16.96 14.45 1.62
C ALA A 123 -17.56 14.03 2.98
N GLY A 124 -17.03 14.53 4.10
CA GLY A 124 -17.44 14.11 5.44
C GLY A 124 -17.20 12.62 5.70
N ILE A 125 -16.06 12.11 5.21
CA ILE A 125 -15.58 10.74 5.41
C ILE A 125 -14.69 10.72 6.65
N ARG A 126 -15.03 9.88 7.62
CA ARG A 126 -14.14 9.65 8.77
C ARG A 126 -13.13 8.59 8.41
N TYR A 127 -11.87 8.89 8.67
CA TYR A 127 -10.74 7.99 8.38
C TYR A 127 -9.77 7.94 9.55
N TRP A 128 -8.90 6.94 9.57
CA TRP A 128 -7.75 6.88 10.46
C TRP A 128 -6.54 6.26 9.75
N ALA A 129 -5.34 6.60 10.19
CA ALA A 129 -4.11 5.95 9.72
C ALA A 129 -4.10 4.47 10.09
N ALA A 130 -3.61 3.63 9.18
CA ALA A 130 -3.46 2.20 9.38
C ALA A 130 -1.99 1.76 9.21
N GLY A 131 -1.67 0.52 9.55
CA GLY A 131 -0.40 -0.11 9.17
C GLY A 131 0.86 0.69 9.48
N GLY A 132 1.78 0.76 8.50
CA GLY A 132 3.07 1.44 8.63
C GLY A 132 2.91 2.95 8.79
N THR A 133 1.88 3.52 8.16
CA THR A 133 1.55 4.94 8.27
C THR A 133 1.17 5.35 9.70
N LEU A 134 0.36 4.54 10.39
CA LEU A 134 0.04 4.76 11.80
C LEU A 134 1.29 4.66 12.68
N LEU A 135 2.13 3.64 12.47
CA LEU A 135 3.37 3.49 13.22
C LEU A 135 4.29 4.69 12.98
N GLY A 136 4.42 5.14 11.73
CA GLY A 136 5.13 6.36 11.35
C GLY A 136 4.61 7.59 12.09
N ALA A 137 3.29 7.78 12.14
CA ALA A 137 2.66 8.91 12.82
C ALA A 137 2.90 8.91 14.34
N VAL A 138 2.88 7.74 14.98
CA VAL A 138 3.08 7.61 16.43
C VAL A 138 4.56 7.65 16.82
N ARG A 139 5.45 7.07 16.00
CA ARG A 139 6.86 6.85 16.32
C ARG A 139 7.80 7.89 15.71
N HIS A 140 7.62 8.23 14.44
CA HIS A 140 8.51 9.13 13.71
C HIS A 140 7.93 10.54 13.53
N GLY A 141 6.61 10.69 13.64
CA GLY A 141 5.90 11.90 13.23
C GLY A 141 5.94 12.16 11.72
N CYS A 142 6.29 11.15 10.92
CA CYS A 142 6.38 11.19 9.46
C CYS A 142 6.33 9.77 8.88
N ILE A 143 6.35 9.65 7.54
CA ILE A 143 6.48 8.37 6.84
C ILE A 143 7.79 7.69 7.28
N ILE A 144 7.74 6.40 7.60
CA ILE A 144 8.91 5.63 8.03
C ILE A 144 9.98 5.71 6.91
N PRO A 145 11.27 5.92 7.21
CA PRO A 145 12.25 6.26 6.18
C PRO A 145 12.36 5.25 5.04
N TRP A 146 12.09 3.98 5.30
CA TRP A 146 12.14 2.88 4.33
C TRP A 146 10.76 2.39 3.86
N ASP A 147 9.66 3.04 4.28
CA ASP A 147 8.30 2.78 3.77
C ASP A 147 8.08 3.41 2.40
N ASP A 148 7.34 2.70 1.55
CA ASP A 148 7.08 3.08 0.16
C ASP A 148 5.59 3.32 -0.17
N ASP A 149 4.72 3.26 0.83
CA ASP A 149 3.30 3.54 0.67
C ASP A 149 2.73 4.27 1.90
N VAL A 150 1.45 4.61 1.79
CA VAL A 150 0.67 5.20 2.88
C VAL A 150 -0.71 4.55 2.97
N ASP A 151 -1.18 4.33 4.20
CA ASP A 151 -2.36 3.54 4.50
C ASP A 151 -3.35 4.34 5.34
N LEU A 152 -4.59 4.40 4.87
CA LEU A 152 -5.74 4.92 5.59
C LEU A 152 -6.82 3.84 5.67
N ALA A 153 -7.65 3.91 6.69
CA ALA A 153 -8.82 3.07 6.85
C ALA A 153 -10.08 3.93 7.00
N ILE A 154 -11.19 3.45 6.48
CA ILE A 154 -12.52 4.07 6.63
C ILE A 154 -13.56 3.02 7.05
N SER A 155 -14.67 3.48 7.63
CA SER A 155 -15.83 2.62 7.85
C SER A 155 -16.49 2.26 6.52
N VAL A 156 -17.00 1.03 6.40
CA VAL A 156 -17.84 0.57 5.28
C VAL A 156 -19.05 1.48 5.05
N GLU A 157 -19.54 2.13 6.11
CA GLU A 157 -20.63 3.12 6.04
C GLU A 157 -20.26 4.35 5.20
N ASP A 158 -18.97 4.69 5.12
CA ASP A 158 -18.46 5.81 4.33
C ASP A 158 -18.00 5.39 2.92
N GLU A 159 -18.09 4.10 2.56
CA GLU A 159 -17.66 3.59 1.24
C GLU A 159 -18.43 4.23 0.09
N LEU A 160 -19.75 4.45 0.26
CA LEU A 160 -20.55 5.15 -0.76
C LEU A 160 -20.11 6.61 -0.93
N LYS A 161 -19.80 7.32 0.18
CA LYS A 161 -19.28 8.68 0.13
C LYS A 161 -17.94 8.73 -0.58
N LEU A 162 -17.04 7.77 -0.29
CA LEU A 162 -15.76 7.62 -0.98
C LEU A 162 -15.98 7.50 -2.49
N ARG A 163 -16.81 6.55 -2.91
CA ARG A 163 -17.12 6.34 -4.33
C ARG A 163 -17.68 7.61 -4.98
N SER A 164 -18.63 8.28 -4.33
CA SER A 164 -19.20 9.53 -4.85
C SER A 164 -18.16 10.65 -4.95
N ALA A 165 -17.30 10.83 -3.93
CA ALA A 165 -16.28 11.86 -3.89
C ALA A 165 -15.27 11.73 -5.04
N PHE A 166 -14.94 10.49 -5.42
CA PHE A 166 -14.05 10.19 -6.54
C PHE A 166 -14.77 9.97 -7.89
N LYS A 167 -16.10 10.23 -7.96
CA LYS A 167 -16.94 9.96 -9.14
C LYS A 167 -16.78 8.53 -9.66
N TYR A 168 -16.57 7.59 -8.75
CA TYR A 168 -16.33 6.19 -9.06
C TYR A 168 -17.63 5.57 -9.61
N PRO A 169 -17.60 4.86 -10.75
CA PRO A 169 -18.81 4.35 -11.37
C PRO A 169 -19.65 3.49 -10.40
N CYS A 170 -20.93 3.80 -10.29
CA CYS A 170 -21.88 2.84 -9.74
C CYS A 170 -21.98 1.65 -10.72
N ALA A 171 -22.02 0.42 -10.22
CA ALA A 171 -22.36 -0.70 -11.07
C ALA A 171 -23.77 -0.44 -11.63
N TYR A 172 -23.88 -0.28 -12.95
CA TYR A 172 -25.16 -0.08 -13.63
C TYR A 172 -26.07 -1.29 -13.36
N GLY A 173 -27.25 -1.05 -12.80
CA GLY A 173 -28.31 -2.04 -12.68
C GLY A 173 -28.91 -2.21 -11.28
N SER A 174 -29.58 -1.19 -10.77
CA SER A 174 -30.66 -1.39 -9.80
C SER A 174 -31.66 -0.25 -9.96
N ASP A 175 -32.59 -0.44 -10.90
CA ASP A 175 -33.87 0.26 -10.88
C ASP A 175 -34.63 -0.21 -9.62
N ASP A 176 -35.25 0.77 -8.96
CA ASP A 176 -36.35 0.68 -8.00
C ASP A 176 -36.20 -0.05 -6.65
N ASN A 177 -36.33 0.77 -5.59
CA ASN A 177 -37.03 0.52 -4.33
C ASN A 177 -36.89 -0.86 -3.68
N SER A 178 -35.85 -1.04 -2.85
CA SER A 178 -36.00 -1.64 -1.50
C SER A 178 -34.66 -1.57 -0.78
N GLY A 179 -34.70 -1.14 0.49
CA GLY A 179 -33.54 -1.19 1.37
C GLY A 179 -33.27 -2.62 1.78
N ASP A 180 -32.16 -3.19 1.33
CA ASP A 180 -31.28 -4.06 2.11
C ASP A 180 -30.02 -4.33 1.26
N CYS A 181 -28.86 -3.77 1.65
CA CYS A 181 -27.60 -3.99 0.93
C CYS A 181 -26.86 -5.19 1.53
N ASN A 182 -27.51 -6.34 1.55
CA ASN A 182 -26.90 -7.64 1.82
C ASN A 182 -27.32 -8.61 0.73
N SER A 183 -26.58 -8.67 -0.38
CA SER A 183 -26.56 -9.88 -1.20
C SER A 183 -25.23 -10.06 -1.90
N GLU A 184 -24.79 -11.32 -1.87
CA GLU A 184 -23.57 -11.84 -2.44
C GLU A 184 -23.44 -11.47 -3.91
N TYR A 185 -22.22 -11.06 -4.28
CA TYR A 185 -21.79 -10.82 -5.65
C TYR A 185 -21.96 -12.09 -6.48
N SER A 186 -23.10 -12.24 -7.15
CA SER A 186 -23.28 -13.22 -8.23
C SER A 186 -22.93 -12.57 -9.55
N SER A 187 -21.85 -13.08 -10.15
CA SER A 187 -21.36 -12.74 -11.47
C SER A 187 -22.27 -13.28 -12.55
N GLU A 188 -22.79 -12.45 -13.43
CA GLU A 188 -23.11 -12.86 -14.79
C GLU A 188 -22.95 -11.71 -15.78
N SER A 189 -22.23 -12.02 -16.84
CA SER A 189 -21.74 -11.13 -17.89
C SER A 189 -22.77 -10.97 -19.00
N SER A 190 -23.01 -9.73 -19.42
CA SER A 190 -23.38 -9.45 -20.80
C SER A 190 -22.40 -8.43 -21.37
N SER A 191 -21.66 -8.89 -22.36
CA SER A 191 -20.75 -8.15 -23.22
C SER A 191 -21.52 -7.14 -24.05
N ASN A 192 -21.30 -5.85 -23.79
CA ASN A 192 -21.47 -4.82 -24.80
C ASN A 192 -20.30 -3.84 -24.67
N GLU A 193 -19.60 -3.67 -25.79
CA GLU A 193 -18.53 -2.69 -25.97
C GLU A 193 -19.11 -1.30 -25.71
N VAL A 194 -18.78 -0.72 -24.56
CA VAL A 194 -19.06 0.69 -24.27
C VAL A 194 -17.90 1.50 -24.81
N GLU A 195 -18.19 2.29 -25.83
CA GLU A 195 -17.33 3.33 -26.38
C GLU A 195 -16.70 4.18 -25.27
N LYS A 196 -15.43 4.53 -25.47
CA LYS A 196 -14.68 5.46 -24.63
C LYS A 196 -15.43 6.79 -24.55
N ASN A 197 -16.13 6.99 -23.44
CA ASN A 197 -16.63 8.29 -23.07
C ASN A 197 -15.59 8.93 -22.14
N ASP A 198 -14.78 9.83 -22.70
CA ASP A 198 -13.89 10.76 -22.00
C ASP A 198 -14.71 11.79 -21.18
N GLY A 199 -15.47 11.29 -20.20
CA GLY A 199 -16.27 12.11 -19.28
C GLY A 199 -15.50 12.62 -18.05
N ASN A 200 -14.17 12.74 -18.14
CA ASN A 200 -13.34 13.08 -16.98
C ASN A 200 -12.89 14.55 -17.01
N ASN A 201 -13.81 15.45 -16.65
CA ASN A 201 -13.43 16.81 -16.25
C ASN A 201 -13.36 16.90 -14.71
N GLY A 202 -12.14 17.05 -14.17
CA GLY A 202 -11.93 17.85 -12.95
C GLY A 202 -11.25 17.24 -11.71
N GLY A 203 -10.56 16.09 -11.76
CA GLY A 203 -9.77 15.62 -10.60
C GLY A 203 -8.45 14.98 -11.02
N ASN A 204 -7.35 15.33 -10.37
CA ASN A 204 -6.04 14.70 -10.61
C ASN A 204 -5.95 13.31 -9.98
N LEU A 205 -6.74 13.05 -8.94
CA LEU A 205 -6.80 11.78 -8.26
C LEU A 205 -7.68 10.76 -8.98
N VAL A 206 -7.33 9.48 -8.83
CA VAL A 206 -8.07 8.34 -9.36
C VAL A 206 -8.25 7.32 -8.25
N LEU A 207 -9.48 6.86 -8.07
CA LEU A 207 -9.82 5.77 -7.16
C LEU A 207 -9.92 4.48 -7.95
N GLU A 208 -9.25 3.43 -7.47
CA GLU A 208 -9.31 2.08 -8.03
C GLU A 208 -9.73 1.10 -6.94
N TYR A 209 -10.59 0.15 -7.29
CA TYR A 209 -11.05 -0.88 -6.35
C TYR A 209 -10.07 -2.06 -6.32
N VAL A 210 -9.69 -2.47 -5.13
CA VAL A 210 -8.84 -3.63 -4.84
C VAL A 210 -9.66 -4.66 -4.05
N PRO A 211 -10.03 -5.80 -4.66
CA PRO A 211 -10.87 -6.82 -4.03
C PRO A 211 -10.35 -7.34 -2.69
N LEU A 212 -9.03 -7.30 -2.50
CA LEU A 212 -8.41 -7.74 -1.25
C LEU A 212 -8.89 -6.89 -0.07
N PHE A 213 -8.78 -5.56 -0.14
CA PHE A 213 -8.91 -4.71 1.05
C PHE A 213 -9.80 -3.48 0.91
N GLY A 214 -10.15 -3.05 -0.31
CA GLY A 214 -10.88 -1.81 -0.50
C GLY A 214 -10.47 -1.07 -1.75
N TYR A 215 -9.69 0.00 -1.59
CA TYR A 215 -9.35 0.89 -2.69
C TYR A 215 -7.92 1.38 -2.64
N LYS A 216 -7.39 1.76 -3.80
CA LYS A 216 -6.17 2.53 -3.93
C LYS A 216 -6.49 3.89 -4.54
N VAL A 217 -5.82 4.94 -4.07
CA VAL A 217 -5.86 6.26 -4.68
C VAL A 217 -4.50 6.61 -5.24
N TYR A 218 -4.46 7.08 -6.49
CA TYR A 218 -3.24 7.57 -7.13
C TYR A 218 -3.48 8.90 -7.84
N SER A 219 -2.40 9.64 -8.12
CA SER A 219 -2.46 10.89 -8.88
C SER A 219 -2.05 10.67 -10.34
N ARG A 220 -2.82 11.22 -11.28
CA ARG A 220 -2.45 11.26 -12.72
C ARG A 220 -1.22 12.12 -12.98
N LEU A 221 -0.87 13.01 -12.07
CA LEU A 221 0.25 13.96 -12.21
C LEU A 221 1.56 13.43 -11.63
N LEU A 222 1.51 12.43 -10.75
CA LEU A 222 2.69 11.83 -10.15
C LEU A 222 3.09 10.61 -10.98
N PRO A 223 4.19 10.65 -11.75
CA PRO A 223 4.64 9.47 -12.48
C PRO A 223 5.07 8.37 -11.49
N PRO A 224 4.92 7.08 -11.86
CA PRO A 224 5.65 6.03 -11.16
C PRO A 224 7.15 6.32 -11.29
N PRO A 225 7.98 6.07 -10.27
CA PRO A 225 9.40 6.38 -10.35
C PRO A 225 10.07 5.39 -11.31
N PHE A 226 10.23 5.81 -12.56
CA PHE A 226 11.12 5.13 -13.48
C PHE A 226 12.57 5.36 -13.02
N PRO A 227 13.44 4.34 -13.11
CA PRO A 227 14.87 4.60 -12.99
C PRO A 227 15.27 5.54 -14.11
N SER A 228 15.72 6.75 -13.75
CA SER A 228 16.38 7.62 -14.72
C SER A 228 17.68 6.92 -15.17
N PRO A 229 17.93 6.75 -16.47
CA PRO A 229 19.17 6.14 -16.98
C PRO A 229 20.44 6.92 -16.64
N SER A 230 20.33 8.09 -15.99
CA SER A 230 21.41 9.08 -15.85
C SER A 230 22.05 9.16 -14.46
N LEU A 231 21.63 8.34 -13.49
CA LEU A 231 22.33 8.21 -12.21
C LEU A 231 22.94 6.80 -12.03
N PRO A 232 24.20 6.59 -12.45
CA PRO A 232 24.93 5.38 -12.11
C PRO A 232 25.10 5.32 -10.58
N GLY A 233 24.47 4.33 -9.93
CA GLY A 233 24.57 4.08 -8.50
C GLY A 233 23.24 4.00 -7.74
N VAL A 234 22.12 4.45 -8.34
CA VAL A 234 20.77 4.28 -7.75
C VAL A 234 20.20 2.95 -8.22
N GLY A 235 20.72 1.86 -7.64
CA GLY A 235 20.16 0.52 -7.86
C GLY A 235 18.71 0.45 -7.38
N SER A 236 17.84 -0.15 -8.19
CA SER A 236 16.46 -0.56 -7.89
C SER A 236 15.72 0.28 -6.84
N SER A 237 15.02 1.32 -7.30
CA SER A 237 14.09 2.10 -6.47
C SER A 237 13.13 1.17 -5.71
N CYS A 238 13.03 1.37 -4.39
CA CYS A 238 12.06 0.72 -3.50
C CYS A 238 10.62 0.86 -3.97
N LEU A 239 10.29 1.99 -4.59
CA LEU A 239 8.95 2.33 -5.06
C LEU A 239 8.67 1.68 -6.41
N ARG A 240 8.62 0.34 -6.41
CA ARG A 240 8.40 -0.41 -7.65
C ARG A 240 7.06 -0.10 -8.28
N TYR A 241 6.04 0.32 -7.51
CA TYR A 241 4.64 0.39 -7.94
C TYR A 241 4.09 1.81 -8.13
N GLY A 242 4.91 2.85 -7.96
CA GLY A 242 4.46 4.25 -8.00
C GLY A 242 3.95 4.75 -6.64
N TYR A 243 3.42 5.98 -6.63
CA TYR A 243 2.86 6.58 -5.43
C TYR A 243 1.36 6.32 -5.34
N PHE A 244 0.90 5.77 -4.22
CA PHE A 244 -0.50 5.51 -3.97
C PHE A 244 -0.84 5.63 -2.48
N VAL A 245 -2.14 5.72 -2.17
CA VAL A 245 -2.69 5.61 -0.82
C VAL A 245 -3.64 4.42 -0.78
N ASP A 246 -3.41 3.49 0.15
CA ASP A 246 -4.29 2.36 0.39
C ASP A 246 -5.42 2.78 1.31
N ILE A 247 -6.66 2.48 0.90
CA ILE A 247 -7.88 2.74 1.66
C ILE A 247 -8.50 1.40 2.04
N PHE A 248 -8.25 0.99 3.29
CA PHE A 248 -8.81 -0.22 3.88
C PHE A 248 -10.27 0.01 4.29
N ILE A 249 -11.17 -0.81 3.78
CA ILE A 249 -12.57 -0.79 4.20
C ILE A 249 -12.73 -1.65 5.46
N MET A 250 -13.19 -1.02 6.54
CA MET A 250 -13.36 -1.63 7.85
C MET A 250 -14.84 -1.73 8.20
N ARG A 251 -15.27 -2.83 8.81
CA ARG A 251 -16.63 -3.01 9.31
C ARG A 251 -16.62 -3.12 10.83
N GLU A 252 -17.65 -2.58 11.46
CA GLU A 252 -17.88 -2.82 12.88
C GLU A 252 -18.49 -4.22 13.09
N SER A 253 -17.94 -4.98 14.04
CA SER A 253 -18.46 -6.26 14.47
C SER A 253 -18.07 -6.55 15.90
N LYS A 254 -19.05 -6.86 16.77
CA LYS A 254 -18.83 -7.24 18.18
C LYS A 254 -17.89 -6.27 18.93
N ASN A 255 -18.19 -4.98 18.86
CA ASN A 255 -17.41 -3.90 19.49
C ASN A 255 -15.95 -3.79 18.99
N ARG A 256 -15.71 -4.18 17.74
CA ARG A 256 -14.42 -4.03 17.06
C ARG A 256 -14.62 -3.54 15.63
N PHE A 257 -13.67 -2.76 15.12
CA PHE A 257 -13.51 -2.54 13.69
C PHE A 257 -12.53 -3.57 13.16
N VAL A 258 -12.96 -4.36 12.17
CA VAL A 258 -12.16 -5.37 11.48
C VAL A 258 -12.18 -5.10 9.98
N LEU A 259 -11.20 -5.59 9.25
CA LEU A 259 -11.19 -5.55 7.79
C LEU A 259 -12.50 -6.15 7.22
N ALA A 260 -13.17 -5.43 6.32
CA ALA A 260 -14.48 -5.83 5.83
C ALA A 260 -14.44 -7.13 5.00
N ARG A 261 -13.30 -7.42 4.38
CA ARG A 261 -13.08 -8.61 3.54
C ARG A 261 -12.42 -9.72 4.35
N GLU A 262 -12.92 -10.94 4.21
CA GLU A 262 -12.34 -12.13 4.87
C GLU A 262 -10.96 -12.49 4.33
N SER A 263 -10.69 -12.22 3.05
CA SER A 263 -9.35 -12.35 2.46
C SER A 263 -8.35 -11.42 3.16
N ALA A 264 -8.70 -10.15 3.35
CA ALA A 264 -7.87 -9.21 4.09
C ALA A 264 -7.65 -9.63 5.55
N GLN A 265 -8.69 -10.11 6.24
CA GLN A 265 -8.54 -10.63 7.61
C GLN A 265 -7.60 -11.85 7.69
N ARG A 266 -7.50 -12.67 6.63
CA ARG A 266 -6.55 -13.78 6.59
C ARG A 266 -5.11 -13.30 6.33
N THR A 267 -4.96 -12.25 5.52
CA THR A 267 -3.65 -11.64 5.23
C THR A 267 -3.11 -10.84 6.43
N TRP A 268 -3.98 -10.09 7.09
CA TRP A 268 -3.66 -9.22 8.23
C TRP A 268 -4.62 -9.50 9.40
N PRO A 269 -4.46 -10.64 10.09
CA PRO A 269 -5.38 -11.06 11.16
C PRO A 269 -5.38 -10.16 12.39
N ASP A 270 -4.31 -9.37 12.57
CA ASP A 270 -4.14 -8.45 13.69
C ASP A 270 -4.50 -7.00 13.36
N GLU A 271 -4.89 -6.72 12.11
CA GLU A 271 -5.38 -5.40 11.66
C GLU A 271 -6.84 -5.21 12.08
N TRP A 272 -7.03 -4.92 13.36
CA TRP A 272 -8.33 -4.63 13.96
C TRP A 272 -8.21 -3.73 15.20
N TRP A 273 -9.30 -3.04 15.50
CA TRP A 273 -9.40 -2.08 16.61
C TRP A 273 -10.55 -2.43 17.54
N HIS A 274 -10.37 -2.29 18.86
CA HIS A 274 -11.52 -2.09 19.73
C HIS A 274 -12.11 -0.70 19.52
N VAL A 275 -13.43 -0.56 19.62
CA VAL A 275 -14.11 0.74 19.47
C VAL A 275 -13.56 1.77 20.46
N ASP A 276 -13.30 1.36 21.71
CA ASP A 276 -12.75 2.23 22.76
C ASP A 276 -11.25 2.57 22.57
N GLU A 277 -10.53 1.76 21.79
CA GLU A 277 -9.15 2.05 21.37
C GLU A 277 -9.10 3.02 20.18
N LEU A 278 -10.07 2.93 19.28
CA LEU A 278 -10.14 3.74 18.08
C LEU A 278 -10.74 5.12 18.35
N PHE A 279 -11.84 5.19 19.11
CA PHE A 279 -12.62 6.41 19.25
C PHE A 279 -12.54 7.07 20.65
N PRO A 280 -12.62 8.41 20.73
CA PRO A 280 -12.61 9.36 19.60
C PRO A 280 -11.24 9.39 18.90
N LEU A 281 -11.26 9.67 17.60
CA LEU A 281 -10.04 9.86 16.82
C LEU A 281 -9.27 11.08 17.34
N LEU A 282 -7.95 10.97 17.33
CA LEU A 282 -7.02 12.05 17.69
C LEU A 282 -6.32 12.57 16.44
N GLN A 283 -5.89 13.83 16.49
CA GLN A 283 -5.06 14.43 15.44
C GLN A 283 -3.60 14.41 15.87
N LYS A 284 -2.72 13.92 14.99
CA LYS A 284 -1.28 13.91 15.19
C LYS A 284 -0.58 14.69 14.07
N PRO A 285 0.39 15.57 14.38
CA PRO A 285 1.24 16.17 13.35
C PRO A 285 1.99 15.09 12.57
N PHE A 286 1.93 15.17 11.25
CA PHE A 286 2.56 14.23 10.34
C PHE A 286 3.33 14.99 9.25
N ALA A 287 4.65 15.00 9.36
CA ALA A 287 5.54 15.69 8.44
C ALA A 287 5.89 14.80 7.23
N ALA A 288 6.30 15.43 6.12
CA ALA A 288 6.78 14.70 4.95
C ALA A 288 8.12 13.99 5.20
N VAL A 289 9.02 14.61 5.98
CA VAL A 289 10.34 14.07 6.34
C VAL A 289 10.72 14.55 7.74
N ALA A 290 11.35 13.69 8.53
CA ALA A 290 11.89 14.04 9.85
C ALA A 290 12.88 15.21 9.78
N GLY A 291 12.81 16.14 10.73
CA GLY A 291 13.73 17.28 10.83
C GLY A 291 13.45 18.47 9.89
N CYS A 292 12.46 18.38 8.99
CA CYS A 292 12.07 19.47 8.08
C CYS A 292 11.03 20.46 8.66
N ALA A 293 10.74 20.42 9.96
CA ALA A 293 9.96 21.47 10.60
C ALA A 293 10.81 22.76 10.64
N SER A 294 10.77 23.56 9.57
CA SER A 294 11.41 24.87 9.59
C SER A 294 10.67 25.76 10.58
N GLU A 295 11.42 26.41 11.47
CA GLU A 295 10.90 27.40 12.44
C GLU A 295 10.20 28.60 11.75
N GLN A 296 10.24 28.69 10.43
CA GLN A 296 9.67 29.79 9.66
C GLN A 296 8.20 29.59 9.28
N HIS A 297 7.64 28.36 9.36
CA HIS A 297 6.20 28.12 9.14
C HIS A 297 5.63 27.04 10.07
N PRO A 298 5.29 27.37 11.33
CA PRO A 298 4.75 26.42 12.30
C PRO A 298 3.32 25.90 12.01
N GLN A 299 2.72 26.23 10.86
CA GLN A 299 1.32 25.96 10.52
C GLN A 299 1.09 24.87 9.44
N THR A 300 2.13 24.20 8.94
CA THR A 300 2.05 23.39 7.70
C THR A 300 2.15 21.87 7.88
N ALA A 301 2.23 21.34 9.10
CA ALA A 301 2.22 19.90 9.31
C ALA A 301 0.80 19.33 9.16
N LEU A 302 0.61 18.45 8.18
CA LEU A 302 -0.63 17.67 8.00
C LEU A 302 -1.05 17.08 9.35
N GLN A 303 -2.31 17.26 9.71
CA GLN A 303 -2.91 16.63 10.89
C GLN A 303 -3.51 15.30 10.47
N LEU A 304 -2.91 14.20 10.90
CA LEU A 304 -3.34 12.86 10.56
C LEU A 304 -4.23 12.30 11.67
N SER A 305 -5.41 11.80 11.28
CA SER A 305 -6.33 11.12 12.20
C SER A 305 -5.77 9.76 12.61
N VAL A 306 -5.66 9.52 13.91
CA VAL A 306 -5.21 8.24 14.51
C VAL A 306 -6.19 7.78 15.59
N GLY A 307 -6.13 6.50 15.97
CA GLY A 307 -6.94 5.99 17.08
C GLY A 307 -6.58 6.64 18.43
N ARG A 308 -7.53 6.59 19.38
CA ARG A 308 -7.36 7.12 20.75
C ARG A 308 -6.17 6.52 21.50
N TYR A 309 -6.03 5.19 21.42
CA TYR A 309 -4.99 4.42 22.10
C TYR A 309 -4.23 3.54 21.10
N PRO A 310 -3.41 4.14 20.22
CA PRO A 310 -2.86 3.43 19.06
C PRO A 310 -1.81 2.38 19.44
N LEU A 311 -1.18 2.50 20.61
CA LEU A 311 -0.12 1.57 21.05
C LEU A 311 -0.62 0.13 21.21
N MET A 312 -1.84 -0.07 21.71
CA MET A 312 -2.38 -1.43 21.86
C MET A 312 -2.57 -2.13 20.51
N HIS A 313 -3.03 -1.38 19.51
CA HIS A 313 -3.15 -1.89 18.15
C HIS A 313 -1.78 -2.11 17.50
N LEU A 314 -0.84 -1.17 17.65
CA LEU A 314 0.52 -1.31 17.12
C LEU A 314 1.30 -2.48 17.75
N HIS A 315 1.11 -2.77 19.04
CA HIS A 315 1.72 -3.93 19.68
C HIS A 315 1.19 -5.25 19.12
N ARG A 316 -0.09 -5.31 18.73
CA ARG A 316 -0.65 -6.49 18.06
C ARG A 316 -0.06 -6.69 16.67
N LEU A 317 0.10 -5.61 15.90
CA LEU A 317 0.64 -5.66 14.55
C LEU A 317 2.14 -5.95 14.49
N TYR A 318 2.93 -5.30 15.36
CA TYR A 318 4.39 -5.22 15.22
C TYR A 318 5.16 -5.72 16.44
N GLY A 319 4.46 -6.21 17.47
CA GLY A 319 5.06 -6.65 18.73
C GLY A 319 5.30 -5.53 19.73
N GLU A 320 5.60 -5.90 20.98
CA GLU A 320 5.76 -4.98 22.11
C GLU A 320 6.95 -4.02 21.98
N THR A 321 7.94 -4.37 21.15
CA THR A 321 9.17 -3.59 20.95
C THR A 321 9.07 -2.59 19.81
N CYS A 322 7.92 -2.47 19.13
CA CYS A 322 7.78 -1.64 17.92
C CYS A 322 8.02 -0.15 18.17
N MET A 323 8.03 0.30 19.42
CA MET A 323 8.37 1.67 19.83
C MET A 323 9.81 1.84 20.31
N GLN A 324 10.63 0.78 20.29
CA GLN A 324 12.03 0.76 20.71
C GLN A 324 12.94 0.30 19.57
N GLU A 325 12.41 -0.49 18.64
CA GLU A 325 13.12 -0.93 17.45
C GLU A 325 12.21 -0.97 16.23
N ALA A 326 12.83 -0.83 15.06
CA ALA A 326 12.23 -1.13 13.79
C ALA A 326 12.67 -2.50 13.28
N VAL A 327 11.78 -3.17 12.55
CA VAL A 327 12.07 -4.42 11.85
C VAL A 327 11.84 -4.18 10.37
N ILE A 328 12.89 -4.35 9.58
CA ILE A 328 12.78 -4.49 8.13
C ILE A 328 12.68 -6.00 7.85
N PRO A 329 11.52 -6.48 7.37
CA PRO A 329 11.37 -7.88 7.03
C PRO A 329 12.27 -8.28 5.86
N ARG A 330 12.46 -9.60 5.69
CA ARG A 330 13.21 -10.18 4.56
C ARG A 330 12.72 -9.70 3.20
N GLU A 331 11.44 -9.42 3.04
CA GLU A 331 10.90 -8.83 1.83
C GLU A 331 10.40 -7.42 2.14
N LEU A 332 11.03 -6.41 1.54
CA LEU A 332 10.67 -5.01 1.71
C LEU A 332 10.52 -4.35 0.33
N HIS A 333 9.28 -4.04 -0.05
CA HIS A 333 8.95 -3.29 -1.27
C HIS A 333 9.57 -3.91 -2.54
N GLY A 334 9.45 -5.22 -2.68
CA GLY A 334 9.99 -5.98 -3.82
C GLY A 334 11.51 -6.17 -3.82
N ARG A 335 12.20 -5.80 -2.72
CA ARG A 335 13.60 -6.17 -2.45
C ARG A 335 13.64 -7.31 -1.46
N GLU A 336 14.50 -8.29 -1.73
CA GLU A 336 14.74 -9.42 -0.85
C GLU A 336 16.07 -9.22 -0.10
N LEU A 337 16.04 -9.39 1.22
CA LEU A 337 17.20 -9.47 2.10
C LEU A 337 17.41 -10.94 2.48
N SER A 338 18.66 -11.35 2.68
CA SER A 338 18.94 -12.72 3.13
C SER A 338 18.29 -13.05 4.48
N TYR A 339 18.17 -12.06 5.38
CA TYR A 339 17.56 -12.14 6.71
C TYR A 339 16.81 -10.85 7.06
N SER A 340 16.00 -10.89 8.12
CA SER A 340 15.36 -9.66 8.63
C SER A 340 16.42 -8.77 9.30
N LEU A 341 16.18 -7.46 9.26
CA LEU A 341 17.06 -6.45 9.85
C LEU A 341 16.34 -5.69 10.95
N ARG A 342 16.87 -5.75 12.17
CA ARG A 342 16.43 -4.97 13.32
C ARG A 342 17.24 -3.69 13.44
N ILE A 343 16.57 -2.59 13.71
CA ILE A 343 17.15 -1.26 13.81
C ILE A 343 16.72 -0.65 15.15
N PRO A 344 17.60 -0.60 16.15
CA PRO A 344 17.34 0.14 17.39
C PRO A 344 17.04 1.61 17.09
N LEU A 345 15.98 2.17 17.69
CA LEU A 345 15.54 3.52 17.34
C LEU A 345 16.54 4.61 17.74
N GLU A 346 17.44 4.35 18.69
CA GLU A 346 18.53 5.25 19.05
C GLU A 346 19.57 5.46 17.92
N LEU A 347 19.51 4.64 16.87
CA LEU A 347 20.38 4.76 15.69
C LEU A 347 19.73 5.54 14.53
N LEU A 348 18.47 5.95 14.66
CA LEU A 348 17.71 6.65 13.60
C LEU A 348 18.02 8.14 13.49
#